data_AF-A0A2V8BUM1-F1
#
_entry.id   AF-A0A2V8BUM1-F1
#
_cell.length_a   1.000
_cell.length_b   1.000
_cell.length_c   1.000
_cell.angle_alpha   90.00
_cell.angle_beta   90.00
_cell.angle_gamma   90.00
#
_symmetry.space_group_name_H-M   'P 1'
#
loop_
_entity.id
_entity.type
_entity.pdbx_description
1 polymer ?
#
loop_
_entity_poly.entity_id
_entity_poly.type
_entity_poly.pdbx_seq_one_letter_code
_entity_poly.pdbx_strand_id
1 'polypeptide(L)'
;WFNHFNVDARKGPDRFMLTEYEREAIRPHVLGRFRDLLESTARSPAMLFYLDNWMSAAEPDGALPPGQTARPLNRRGLNENYARELMELHTLGIDGGYTQQDVIEVARAFTGWTIDNPRLGGGFRFQPRLHDAGEKLVLGHRIKAGGGISDGEQVLDILAEHPSTARF
;
A
#
# COMPACT_ATOMS: atom_id res chain seq x y z
N TRP A 1 -2.89 17.85 -6.26
CA TRP A 1 -2.68 16.40 -6.06
C TRP A 1 -1.35 16.05 -5.42
N PHE A 2 -0.19 16.62 -5.79
CA PHE A 2 1.09 16.27 -5.11
C PHE A 2 1.06 16.54 -3.60
N ASN A 3 0.41 17.63 -3.15
CA ASN A 3 0.24 17.88 -1.71
C ASN A 3 -0.70 16.87 -1.02
N HIS A 4 -1.64 16.28 -1.77
CA HIS A 4 -2.61 15.31 -1.26
C HIS A 4 -1.99 13.92 -1.16
N PHE A 5 -1.26 13.50 -2.20
CA PHE A 5 -0.49 12.26 -2.24
C PHE A 5 1.01 12.61 -2.16
N ASN A 6 1.44 13.09 -1.00
CA ASN A 6 2.80 13.62 -0.85
C ASN A 6 3.84 12.52 -0.66
N VAL A 7 5.04 12.78 -1.17
CA VAL A 7 6.27 12.03 -0.87
C VAL A 7 7.39 13.01 -0.52
N ASP A 8 8.34 12.63 0.33
CA ASP A 8 9.42 13.52 0.78
C ASP A 8 10.76 13.14 0.11
N ALA A 9 11.35 14.08 -0.64
CA ALA A 9 12.67 13.91 -1.25
C ALA A 9 13.79 13.61 -0.23
N ARG A 10 13.60 13.98 1.04
CA ARG A 10 14.56 13.72 2.10
C ARG A 10 14.58 12.25 2.52
N LYS A 11 13.56 11.45 2.18
CA LYS A 11 13.49 10.01 2.47
C LYS A 11 14.35 9.21 1.47
N GLY A 12 15.67 9.30 1.66
CA GLY A 12 16.64 8.43 1.01
C GLY A 12 16.56 8.46 -0.53
N PRO A 13 16.34 7.30 -1.20
CA PRO A 13 16.15 7.18 -2.64
C PRO A 13 14.97 7.95 -3.26
N ASP A 14 13.96 8.40 -2.50
CA ASP A 14 12.82 9.13 -3.08
C ASP A 14 13.25 10.34 -3.89
N ARG A 15 14.35 11.01 -3.49
CA ARG A 15 14.95 12.13 -4.23
C ARG A 15 15.15 11.87 -5.73
N PHE A 16 15.34 10.61 -6.13
CA PHE A 16 15.56 10.21 -7.53
C PHE A 16 14.27 9.87 -8.27
N MET A 17 13.19 9.58 -7.53
CA MET A 17 11.89 9.15 -8.07
C MET A 17 10.86 10.28 -8.14
N LEU A 18 11.08 11.42 -7.46
CA LEU A 18 10.11 12.54 -7.42
C LEU A 18 9.66 13.04 -8.80
N THR A 19 10.61 13.25 -9.72
CA THR A 19 10.29 13.76 -11.06
C THR A 19 9.43 12.77 -11.84
N GLU A 20 9.73 11.48 -11.73
CA GLU A 20 8.93 10.41 -12.36
C GLU A 20 7.56 10.30 -11.69
N TYR A 21 7.51 10.39 -10.36
CA TYR A 21 6.26 10.37 -9.61
C TYR A 21 5.29 11.48 -10.04
N GLU A 22 5.76 12.72 -10.14
CA GLU A 22 4.91 13.81 -10.64
C GLU A 22 4.49 13.58 -12.10
N ARG A 23 5.45 13.21 -12.96
CA ARG A 23 5.24 13.09 -14.41
C ARG A 23 4.34 11.93 -14.81
N GLU A 24 4.49 10.78 -14.16
CA GLU A 24 3.82 9.53 -14.54
C GLU A 24 2.62 9.23 -13.65
N ALA A 25 2.72 9.45 -12.33
CA ALA A 25 1.63 9.08 -11.43
C ALA A 25 0.55 10.17 -11.33
N ILE A 26 0.97 11.43 -11.20
CA ILE A 26 0.07 12.54 -10.88
C ILE A 26 -0.46 13.25 -12.13
N ARG A 27 0.43 13.77 -12.98
CA ARG A 27 0.04 14.66 -14.09
C ARG A 27 -0.96 14.05 -15.08
N PRO A 28 -0.86 12.75 -15.47
CA PRO A 28 -1.81 12.17 -16.41
C PRO A 28 -3.24 12.07 -15.85
N HIS A 29 -3.39 12.00 -14.52
CA HIS A 29 -4.66 11.75 -13.85
C HIS A 29 -5.25 12.98 -13.15
N VAL A 30 -4.61 14.15 -13.26
CA VAL A 30 -4.94 15.39 -12.52
C VAL A 30 -6.38 15.88 -12.73
N LEU A 31 -6.99 15.63 -13.90
CA LEU A 31 -8.38 15.95 -14.22
C LEU A 31 -9.24 14.69 -14.47
N GLY A 32 -8.71 13.51 -14.14
CA GLY A 32 -9.34 12.22 -14.39
C GLY A 32 -10.20 11.74 -13.23
N ARG A 33 -10.49 10.43 -13.22
CA ARG A 33 -11.19 9.80 -12.09
C ARG A 33 -10.25 9.68 -10.91
N PHE A 34 -10.74 10.00 -9.71
CA PHE A 34 -9.96 9.87 -8.48
C PHE A 34 -9.39 8.46 -8.30
N ARG A 35 -10.17 7.41 -8.62
CA ARG A 35 -9.72 6.01 -8.55
C ARG A 35 -8.50 5.71 -9.42
N ASP A 36 -8.40 6.32 -10.60
CA ASP A 36 -7.25 6.14 -11.50
C ASP A 36 -6.00 6.82 -10.91
N LEU A 37 -6.15 8.05 -10.40
CA LEU A 37 -5.08 8.75 -9.70
C LEU A 37 -4.63 7.98 -8.46
N LEU A 38 -5.57 7.51 -7.65
CA LEU A 38 -5.32 6.73 -6.44
C LEU A 38 -4.48 5.48 -6.77
N GLU A 39 -4.87 4.70 -7.79
CA GLU A 39 -4.08 3.55 -8.24
C GLU A 39 -2.68 3.91 -8.69
N SER A 40 -2.59 4.97 -9.49
CA SER A 40 -1.33 5.40 -10.07
C SER A 40 -0.35 5.79 -8.97
N THR A 41 -0.83 6.43 -7.91
CA THR A 41 -0.02 6.72 -6.72
C THR A 41 0.29 5.47 -5.90
N ALA A 42 -0.66 4.56 -5.70
CA ALA A 42 -0.49 3.33 -4.93
C ALA A 42 0.54 2.36 -5.53
N ARG A 43 0.65 2.33 -6.86
CA ARG A 43 1.64 1.54 -7.59
C ARG A 43 2.98 2.28 -7.76
N SER A 44 3.08 3.55 -7.36
CA SER A 44 4.28 4.33 -7.66
C SER A 44 5.47 3.88 -6.81
N PRO A 45 6.68 3.77 -7.40
CA PRO A 45 7.88 3.44 -6.65
C PRO A 45 8.16 4.39 -5.48
N ALA A 46 7.95 5.69 -5.71
CA ALA A 46 8.13 6.72 -4.71
C ALA A 46 7.18 6.53 -3.52
N MET A 47 5.89 6.26 -3.76
CA MET A 47 4.91 6.09 -2.67
C MET A 47 5.17 4.81 -1.89
N LEU A 48 5.43 3.70 -2.60
CA LEU A 48 5.73 2.41 -1.98
C LEU A 48 7.00 2.46 -1.12
N PHE A 49 8.01 3.22 -1.54
CA PHE A 49 9.21 3.47 -0.75
C PHE A 49 8.93 4.43 0.41
N TYR A 50 8.28 5.56 0.12
CA TYR A 50 8.01 6.63 1.08
C TYR A 50 7.20 6.15 2.29
N LEU A 51 6.28 5.22 2.11
CA LEU A 51 5.46 4.66 3.20
C LEU A 51 5.88 3.23 3.59
N ASP A 52 7.05 2.79 3.13
CA ASP A 52 7.69 1.52 3.46
C ASP A 52 6.83 0.27 3.12
N ASN A 53 5.80 0.40 2.28
CA ASN A 53 4.98 -0.74 1.84
C ASN A 53 5.81 -1.77 1.07
N TRP A 54 6.87 -1.35 0.38
CA TRP A 54 7.76 -2.26 -0.34
C TRP A 54 8.44 -3.31 0.55
N MET A 55 8.49 -3.06 1.87
CA MET A 55 8.99 -4.01 2.87
C MET A 55 7.88 -4.86 3.51
N SER A 56 6.61 -4.52 3.28
CA SER A 56 5.45 -5.23 3.82
C SER A 56 5.38 -6.64 3.27
N ALA A 57 5.29 -7.61 4.17
CA ALA A 57 5.10 -9.01 3.82
C ALA A 57 4.16 -9.67 4.81
N ALA A 58 3.43 -10.67 4.33
CA ALA A 58 2.70 -11.59 5.19
C ALA A 58 3.67 -12.21 6.22
N GLU A 59 3.19 -12.38 7.44
CA GLU A 59 3.93 -13.18 8.39
C GLU A 59 4.08 -14.61 7.84
N PRO A 60 5.23 -15.26 8.01
CA PRO A 60 5.39 -16.65 7.61
C PRO A 60 4.30 -17.50 8.27
N ASP A 61 3.54 -18.22 7.46
CA ASP A 61 2.50 -19.11 7.93
C ASP A 61 3.14 -20.17 8.86
N GLY A 62 2.74 -20.15 10.14
CA GLY A 62 3.24 -21.06 11.16
C GLY A 62 4.14 -20.40 12.22
N ALA A 63 3.74 -20.55 13.48
CA ALA A 63 4.67 -20.44 14.60
C ALA A 63 5.91 -21.29 14.28
N LEU A 64 7.10 -20.69 14.39
CA LEU A 64 8.35 -21.44 14.26
C LEU A 64 8.27 -22.70 15.14
N PRO A 65 8.70 -23.87 14.64
CA PRO A 65 8.83 -25.05 15.48
C PRO A 65 9.60 -24.68 16.78
N PRO A 66 9.18 -25.17 17.96
CA PRO A 66 9.87 -24.87 19.21
C PRO A 66 11.37 -25.13 19.07
N GLY A 67 12.21 -24.10 19.28
CA GLY A 67 13.66 -24.20 19.19
C GLY A 67 14.31 -23.68 17.89
N GLN A 68 13.52 -23.26 16.88
CA GLN A 68 14.05 -22.50 15.75
C GLN A 68 13.79 -21.01 15.95
N THR A 69 14.85 -20.20 16.08
CA THR A 69 14.75 -18.75 15.94
C THR A 69 14.92 -18.41 14.47
N ALA A 70 13.88 -17.84 13.83
CA ALA A 70 14.08 -17.18 12.56
C ALA A 70 15.16 -16.11 12.75
N ARG A 71 16.16 -16.08 11.86
CA ARG A 71 17.16 -15.02 11.88
C ARG A 71 16.43 -13.65 11.87
N PRO A 72 16.71 -12.75 12.83
CA PRO A 72 15.98 -11.49 12.98
C PRO A 72 16.06 -10.57 11.74
N LEU A 73 16.99 -10.82 10.82
CA LEU A 73 17.20 -10.07 9.59
C LEU A 73 16.21 -10.38 8.45
N ASN A 74 15.43 -11.47 8.53
CA ASN A 74 14.53 -11.91 7.45
C ASN A 74 13.03 -11.87 7.81
N ARG A 75 12.66 -11.39 9.00
CA ARG A 75 11.25 -11.13 9.34
C ARG A 75 10.83 -9.79 8.74
N ARG A 76 10.41 -9.81 7.49
CA ARG A 76 9.49 -8.79 6.99
C ARG A 76 8.13 -9.09 7.60
N GLY A 77 7.61 -8.16 8.39
CA GLY A 77 6.28 -8.23 8.97
C GLY A 77 5.33 -7.34 8.21
N LEU A 78 4.07 -7.36 8.66
CA LEU A 78 3.05 -6.49 8.13
C LEU A 78 3.42 -5.02 8.40
N ASN A 79 3.41 -4.18 7.36
CA ASN A 79 3.63 -2.75 7.51
C ASN A 79 2.30 -2.00 7.36
N GLU A 80 1.77 -1.51 8.48
CA GLU A 80 0.52 -0.75 8.53
C GLU A 80 0.65 0.70 8.09
N ASN A 81 1.87 1.26 7.97
CA ASN A 81 2.04 2.69 7.75
C ASN A 81 1.36 3.16 6.47
N TYR A 82 1.59 2.44 5.36
CA TYR A 82 0.92 2.73 4.09
C TYR A 82 -0.60 2.58 4.20
N ALA A 83 -1.09 1.51 4.84
CA ALA A 83 -2.51 1.28 5.02
C ALA A 83 -3.20 2.40 5.81
N ARG A 84 -2.55 2.86 6.88
CA ARG A 84 -3.03 3.93 7.73
C ARG A 84 -3.07 5.24 6.97
N GLU A 85 -1.97 5.64 6.32
CA GLU A 85 -1.95 6.91 5.57
C GLU A 85 -2.89 6.88 4.35
N LEU A 86 -3.01 5.74 3.67
CA LEU A 86 -3.96 5.57 2.58
C LEU A 86 -5.39 5.87 3.03
N MET A 87 -5.79 5.35 4.19
CA MET A 87 -7.13 5.61 4.75
C MET A 87 -7.25 6.99 5.40
N GLU A 88 -6.27 7.41 6.18
CA GLU A 88 -6.36 8.62 7.01
C GLU A 88 -6.09 9.91 6.21
N LEU A 89 -5.03 9.91 5.40
CA LEU A 89 -4.49 11.13 4.78
C LEU A 89 -4.82 11.23 3.30
N HIS A 90 -5.16 10.13 2.66
CA HIS A 90 -5.33 10.09 1.21
C HIS A 90 -6.76 9.78 0.76
N THR A 91 -7.60 9.24 1.65
CA THR A 91 -8.99 8.87 1.30
C THR A 91 -10.01 9.28 2.36
N LEU A 92 -10.18 8.51 3.43
CA LEU A 92 -11.34 8.60 4.33
C LEU A 92 -11.28 9.76 5.32
N GLY A 93 -10.09 10.27 5.64
CA GLY A 93 -9.89 11.23 6.73
C GLY A 93 -9.80 10.54 8.10
N ILE A 94 -9.30 11.25 9.11
CA ILE A 94 -9.14 10.73 10.49
C ILE A 94 -10.46 10.26 11.13
N ASP A 95 -11.58 10.91 10.81
CA ASP A 95 -12.92 10.55 11.26
C ASP A 95 -13.68 9.72 10.21
N GLY A 96 -12.95 9.03 9.33
CA GLY A 96 -13.47 8.29 8.18
C GLY A 96 -14.33 7.07 8.52
N GLY A 97 -14.39 6.66 9.79
CA GLY A 97 -15.22 5.56 10.29
C GLY A 97 -14.58 4.18 10.21
N TYR A 98 -13.28 4.08 9.93
CA TYR A 98 -12.54 2.83 9.92
C TYR A 98 -11.97 2.48 11.30
N THR A 99 -11.66 1.21 11.50
CA THR A 99 -11.09 0.67 12.73
C THR A 99 -9.62 0.32 12.58
N GLN A 100 -8.94 0.06 13.69
CA GLN A 100 -7.59 -0.51 13.66
C GLN A 100 -7.55 -1.88 12.94
N GLN A 101 -8.64 -2.66 12.99
CA GLN A 101 -8.71 -3.91 12.25
C GLN A 101 -8.71 -3.65 10.74
N ASP A 102 -9.43 -2.62 10.27
CA ASP A 102 -9.43 -2.26 8.84
C ASP A 102 -8.02 -1.87 8.38
N VAL A 103 -7.23 -1.19 9.22
CA VAL A 103 -5.81 -0.87 8.90
C VAL A 103 -5.01 -2.15 8.67
N ILE A 104 -5.18 -3.13 9.55
CA ILE A 104 -4.50 -4.43 9.43
C ILE A 104 -4.95 -5.14 8.15
N GLU A 105 -6.24 -5.19 7.86
CA GLU A 105 -6.81 -5.87 6.69
C GLU A 105 -6.37 -5.21 5.38
N VAL A 106 -6.31 -3.87 5.34
CA VAL A 106 -5.74 -3.11 4.23
C VAL A 106 -4.24 -3.39 4.09
N ALA A 107 -3.48 -3.39 5.17
CA ALA A 107 -2.06 -3.72 5.13
C ALA A 107 -1.83 -5.14 4.57
N ARG A 108 -2.68 -6.11 4.96
CA ARG A 108 -2.64 -7.48 4.44
C ARG A 108 -2.88 -7.48 2.93
N ALA A 109 -3.84 -6.71 2.43
CA ALA A 109 -4.14 -6.58 0.99
C ALA A 109 -2.96 -6.05 0.17
N PHE A 110 -2.16 -5.13 0.74
CA PHE A 110 -1.00 -4.53 0.07
C PHE A 110 0.32 -5.28 0.27
N THR A 111 0.35 -6.37 1.05
CA THR A 111 1.54 -7.22 1.15
C THR A 111 1.96 -7.73 -0.23
N GLY A 112 3.27 -7.77 -0.50
CA GLY A 112 3.80 -8.17 -1.80
C GLY A 112 3.70 -7.13 -2.92
N TRP A 113 3.00 -6.01 -2.74
CA TRP A 113 3.20 -4.83 -3.58
C TRP A 113 4.53 -4.18 -3.22
N THR A 114 5.52 -4.36 -4.09
CA THR A 114 6.90 -4.00 -3.79
C THR A 114 7.56 -3.34 -5.00
N ILE A 115 8.84 -3.03 -4.85
CA ILE A 115 9.66 -2.40 -5.87
C ILE A 115 10.94 -3.19 -6.10
N ASP A 116 11.51 -3.05 -7.29
CA ASP A 116 12.90 -3.39 -7.54
C ASP A 116 13.85 -2.44 -6.79
N ASN A 117 15.16 -2.53 -7.03
CA ASN A 117 16.14 -1.76 -6.29
C ASN A 117 15.80 -0.25 -6.31
N PRO A 118 15.48 0.38 -5.15
CA PRO A 118 15.04 1.77 -5.09
C PRO A 118 16.12 2.76 -5.56
N ARG A 119 17.39 2.37 -5.55
CA ARG A 119 18.50 3.19 -6.06
C ARG A 119 18.56 3.24 -7.59
N LEU A 120 17.80 2.38 -8.27
CA LEU A 120 17.76 2.24 -9.74
C LEU A 120 16.35 2.54 -10.30
N GLY A 121 15.57 3.38 -9.62
CA GLY A 121 14.22 3.78 -10.03
C GLY A 121 13.10 2.92 -9.45
N GLY A 122 13.40 1.76 -8.87
CA GLY A 122 12.46 1.02 -8.03
C GLY A 122 11.18 0.57 -8.74
N GLY A 123 11.25 0.07 -9.98
CA GLY A 123 10.07 -0.34 -10.73
C GLY A 123 9.09 -1.21 -9.91
N PHE A 124 7.80 -0.89 -9.98
CA PHE A 124 6.76 -1.64 -9.28
C PHE A 124 6.73 -3.10 -9.71
N ARG A 125 6.52 -3.99 -8.75
CA ARG A 125 6.21 -5.38 -9.01
C ARG A 125 5.37 -5.99 -7.90
N PHE A 126 4.62 -7.03 -8.23
CA PHE A 126 3.98 -7.88 -7.25
C PHE A 126 4.83 -9.13 -6.98
N GLN A 127 5.05 -9.45 -5.70
CA GLN A 127 5.79 -10.65 -5.28
C GLN A 127 4.85 -11.59 -4.50
N PRO A 128 4.27 -12.62 -5.14
CA PRO A 128 3.30 -13.52 -4.51
C PRO A 128 3.77 -14.19 -3.22
N ARG A 129 5.08 -14.46 -3.11
CA ARG A 129 5.68 -15.09 -1.92
C ARG A 129 5.66 -14.20 -0.67
N LEU A 130 5.48 -12.90 -0.82
CA LEU A 130 5.36 -11.95 0.28
C LEU A 130 3.90 -11.63 0.60
N HIS A 131 2.95 -12.11 -0.21
CA HIS A 131 1.55 -11.72 -0.10
C HIS A 131 0.77 -12.62 0.84
N ASP A 132 -0.09 -12.02 1.64
CA ASP A 132 -1.06 -12.71 2.47
C ASP A 132 -2.23 -13.14 1.58
N ALA A 133 -2.31 -14.41 1.24
CA ALA A 133 -3.36 -14.93 0.36
C ALA A 133 -4.70 -15.22 1.09
N GLY A 134 -4.80 -14.95 2.39
CA GLY A 134 -6.00 -15.20 3.18
C GLY A 134 -7.15 -14.26 2.82
N GLU A 135 -8.37 -14.64 3.21
CA GLU A 135 -9.55 -13.75 3.13
C GLU A 135 -9.30 -12.47 3.95
N LYS A 136 -9.85 -11.35 3.48
CA LYS A 136 -9.77 -10.05 4.14
C LYS A 136 -11.14 -9.43 4.29
N LEU A 137 -11.32 -8.65 5.35
CA LEU A 137 -12.55 -7.92 5.62
C LEU A 137 -12.22 -6.43 5.78
N VAL A 138 -12.48 -5.64 4.75
CA VAL A 138 -12.13 -4.21 4.71
C VAL A 138 -13.40 -3.39 4.69
N LEU A 139 -13.66 -2.60 5.74
CA LEU A 139 -14.85 -1.74 5.87
C LEU A 139 -16.17 -2.50 5.66
N GLY A 140 -16.21 -3.76 6.12
CA GLY A 140 -17.36 -4.67 5.94
C GLY A 140 -17.42 -5.36 4.57
N HIS A 141 -16.55 -5.03 3.62
CA HIS A 141 -16.43 -5.72 2.33
C HIS A 141 -15.51 -6.93 2.45
N ARG A 142 -15.99 -8.09 1.99
CA ARG A 142 -15.21 -9.32 1.96
C ARG A 142 -14.41 -9.41 0.65
N ILE A 143 -13.08 -9.46 0.78
CA ILE A 143 -12.15 -9.76 -0.31
C ILE A 143 -11.77 -11.24 -0.19
N LYS A 144 -12.06 -12.02 -1.23
CA LYS A 144 -11.85 -13.48 -1.23
C LYS A 144 -10.36 -13.82 -1.16
N ALA A 145 -10.05 -14.94 -0.51
CA ALA A 145 -8.71 -15.50 -0.50
C ALA A 145 -8.18 -15.78 -1.93
N GLY A 146 -6.86 -15.64 -2.11
CA GLY A 146 -6.16 -16.00 -3.33
C GLY A 146 -6.22 -14.98 -4.48
N GLY A 147 -6.68 -13.75 -4.25
CA GLY A 147 -6.71 -12.70 -5.28
C GLY A 147 -5.32 -12.16 -5.64
N GLY A 148 -4.38 -12.14 -4.69
CA GLY A 148 -3.01 -11.73 -4.96
C GLY A 148 -2.91 -10.22 -5.15
N ILE A 149 -2.40 -9.77 -6.30
CA ILE A 149 -2.30 -8.33 -6.59
C ILE A 149 -3.68 -7.65 -6.53
N SER A 150 -4.75 -8.36 -6.91
CA SER A 150 -6.10 -7.78 -6.99
C SER A 150 -6.73 -7.50 -5.62
N ASP A 151 -6.15 -8.00 -4.53
CA ASP A 151 -6.63 -7.66 -3.18
C ASP A 151 -6.40 -6.17 -2.91
N GLY A 152 -5.21 -5.66 -3.25
CA GLY A 152 -4.91 -4.22 -3.17
C GLY A 152 -5.79 -3.40 -4.12
N GLU A 153 -6.03 -3.88 -5.34
CA GLU A 153 -6.90 -3.19 -6.32
C GLU A 153 -8.35 -3.07 -5.80
N GLN A 154 -8.90 -4.14 -5.21
CA GLN A 154 -10.23 -4.12 -4.59
C GLN A 154 -10.30 -3.17 -3.39
N VAL A 155 -9.24 -3.09 -2.58
CA VAL A 155 -9.18 -2.08 -1.51
C VAL A 155 -9.25 -0.67 -2.08
N LEU A 156 -8.52 -0.38 -3.17
CA LEU A 156 -8.57 0.93 -3.80
C LEU A 156 -9.97 1.25 -4.35
N ASP A 157 -10.70 0.26 -4.87
CA ASP A 157 -12.09 0.42 -5.29
C ASP A 157 -12.99 0.78 -4.09
N ILE A 158 -12.91 0.01 -3.01
CA ILE A 158 -13.67 0.24 -1.77
C ILE A 158 -13.42 1.66 -1.23
N LEU A 159 -12.15 2.08 -1.17
CA LEU A 159 -11.80 3.40 -0.64
C LEU A 159 -12.25 4.53 -1.58
N ALA A 160 -12.11 4.38 -2.89
CA ALA A 160 -12.53 5.42 -3.83
C ALA A 160 -14.05 5.62 -3.87
N GLU A 161 -14.83 4.56 -3.59
CA GLU A 161 -16.30 4.60 -3.56
C GLU A 161 -16.87 4.98 -2.17
N HIS A 162 -16.02 5.01 -1.13
CA HIS A 162 -16.48 5.31 0.22
C HIS A 162 -17.00 6.76 0.35
N PRO A 163 -18.18 7.01 0.96
CA PRO A 163 -18.76 8.35 1.07
C PRO A 163 -17.86 9.39 1.76
N SER A 164 -17.01 8.97 2.70
CA SER A 164 -16.05 9.87 3.36
C SER A 164 -14.97 10.39 2.41
N THR A 165 -14.57 9.60 1.41
CA THR A 165 -13.53 10.01 0.43
C THR A 165 -13.95 11.21 -0.40
N ALA A 166 -15.24 11.33 -0.71
CA ALA A 166 -15.75 12.49 -1.44
C ALA A 166 -15.91 13.75 -0.56
N ARG A 167 -15.80 13.61 0.77
CA ARG A 167 -15.98 14.70 1.74
C ARG A 167 -14.67 15.18 2.34
N PHE A 168 -13.59 14.43 2.12
CA PHE A 168 -12.25 14.70 2.59
C PHE A 168 -11.50 15.62 1.61
#